data_AF-A0A4Y7U2P2-F1
#
_entry.id   AF-A0A4Y7U2P2-F1
#
_cell.length_a   1.000
_cell.length_b   1.000
_cell.length_c   1.000
_cell.angle_alpha   90.00
_cell.angle_beta   90.00
_cell.angle_gamma   90.00
#
_symmetry.space_group_name_H-M   'P 1'
#
loop_
_entity.id
_entity.type
_entity.pdbx_description
1 polymer ?
#
loop_
_entity_poly.entity_id
_entity_poly.type
_entity_poly.pdbx_seq_one_letter_code
_entity_poly.pdbx_strand_id
1 'polypeptide(L)' 'ACGAAAPDIYDYDDEGIAYVILDDNKGIEAVPEELLEDMEDAFEGCPTDSIKIADESFDGDALKFE' A
#
# COMPACT_ATOMS: atom_id res chain seq x y z
N ALA A 1 -7.17 -4.72 8.20
CA ALA A 1 -5.81 -4.77 8.76
C ALA A 1 -5.05 -3.55 8.27
N CYS A 2 -4.72 -3.48 6.98
CA CYS A 2 -4.04 -2.35 6.37
C CYS A 2 -4.69 -0.97 6.62
N GLY A 3 -5.97 -0.75 6.29
CA GLY A 3 -6.62 0.56 6.55
C GLY A 3 -6.82 0.92 8.03
N ALA A 4 -6.56 -0.01 8.96
CA ALA A 4 -6.52 0.30 10.39
C ALA A 4 -5.11 0.63 10.88
N ALA A 5 -4.08 0.03 10.26
CA ALA A 5 -2.68 0.30 10.55
C ALA A 5 -2.21 1.62 9.90
N ALA A 6 -2.63 1.87 8.66
CA ALA A 6 -2.25 3.04 7.87
C ALA A 6 -3.46 3.63 7.12
N PRO A 7 -4.40 4.27 7.82
CA PRO A 7 -5.62 4.83 7.24
C PRO A 7 -5.35 5.96 6.22
N ASP A 8 -4.19 6.62 6.33
CA ASP A 8 -3.76 7.67 5.40
C ASP A 8 -3.10 7.11 4.12
N ILE A 9 -2.93 5.79 4.02
CA ILE A 9 -2.34 5.10 2.85
C ILE A 9 -3.35 4.17 2.18
N TYR A 10 -4.11 3.39 2.95
CA TYR A 10 -4.99 2.35 2.41
C TYR A 10 -6.45 2.60 2.78
N ASP A 11 -7.32 2.51 1.78
CA ASP A 11 -8.77 2.46 1.95
C ASP A 11 -9.32 1.25 1.19
N TYR A 12 -10.63 1.06 1.24
CA TYR A 12 -11.34 -0.06 0.64
C TYR A 12 -12.36 0.44 -0.39
N ASP A 13 -12.46 -0.26 -1.52
CA ASP A 13 -13.53 -0.02 -2.49
C ASP A 13 -14.89 -0.57 -2.00
N ASP A 14 -15.92 -0.41 -2.83
CA ASP A 14 -17.28 -0.88 -2.53
C ASP A 14 -17.38 -2.41 -2.36
N GLU A 15 -16.39 -3.17 -2.86
CA GLU A 15 -16.29 -4.63 -2.72
C GLU A 15 -15.44 -5.04 -1.51
N GLY A 16 -14.85 -4.08 -0.79
CA GLY A 16 -13.98 -4.31 0.36
C GLY A 16 -12.55 -4.67 -0.03
N ILE A 17 -12.14 -4.41 -1.28
CA ILE A 17 -10.77 -4.63 -1.74
C ILE A 17 -9.93 -3.41 -1.39
N ALA A 18 -8.80 -3.66 -0.73
CA ALA A 18 -7.89 -2.60 -0.33
C ALA A 18 -7.17 -1.99 -1.54
N TYR A 19 -6.95 -0.67 -1.51
CA TYR A 19 -6.20 0.06 -2.53
C TYR A 19 -5.40 1.20 -1.88
N VAL A 20 -4.28 1.59 -2.50
CA VAL A 20 -3.48 2.74 -2.04
C VAL A 20 -4.12 4.05 -2.52
N ILE A 21 -4.50 4.93 -1.59
CA ILE A 21 -5.20 6.18 -1.89
C ILE A 21 -4.27 7.28 -2.42
N LEU A 22 -2.97 7.19 -2.12
CA LEU A 22 -1.98 8.20 -2.50
C LEU A 22 -1.93 8.40 -4.01
N ASP A 23 -2.06 7.31 -4.78
CA ASP A 23 -1.86 7.34 -6.23
C ASP A 23 -2.83 6.45 -7.02
N ASP A 24 -4.01 6.16 -6.47
CA ASP A 24 -5.00 5.26 -7.09
C ASP A 24 -4.41 3.87 -7.38
N ASN A 25 -3.65 3.33 -6.41
CA ASN A 25 -3.04 2.01 -6.45
C ASN A 25 -2.13 1.78 -7.66
N LYS A 26 -1.44 2.82 -8.11
CA LYS A 26 -0.49 2.75 -9.23
C LYS A 26 0.96 2.56 -8.75
N GLY A 27 1.27 2.86 -7.50
CA GLY A 27 2.62 2.73 -6.95
C GLY A 27 3.64 3.62 -7.69
N ILE A 28 3.25 4.85 -8.01
CA ILE A 28 4.06 5.87 -8.71
C ILE A 28 4.40 7.07 -7.82
N GLU A 29 3.67 7.26 -6.71
CA GLU A 29 3.94 8.34 -5.75
C GLU A 29 4.75 7.80 -4.56
N ALA A 30 5.74 8.57 -4.12
CA ALA A 30 6.53 8.21 -2.95
C ALA A 30 5.69 8.35 -1.68
N VAL A 31 5.77 7.35 -0.79
CA VAL A 31 5.13 7.42 0.52
C VAL A 31 5.81 8.53 1.35
N PRO A 32 5.05 9.46 1.95
CA PRO A 32 5.60 10.50 2.83
C PRO A 32 6.42 9.91 3.99
N GLU A 33 7.50 10.58 4.38
CA GLU A 33 8.41 10.08 5.43
C GLU A 33 7.69 9.81 6.76
N GLU A 34 6.70 10.64 7.10
CA GLU A 34 5.89 10.50 8.30
C GLU A 34 4.94 9.28 8.28
N LEU A 35 4.69 8.68 7.11
CA LEU A 35 3.81 7.52 6.93
C LEU A 35 4.58 6.21 6.70
N LEU A 36 5.91 6.23 6.71
CA LEU A 36 6.72 5.03 6.46
C LEU A 36 6.52 3.94 7.53
N GLU A 37 6.44 4.32 8.81
CA GLU A 37 6.21 3.36 9.91
C GLU A 37 4.81 2.71 9.77
N ASP A 38 3.79 3.51 9.48
CA ASP A 38 2.43 3.01 9.24
C ASP A 38 2.37 2.06 8.02
N MET A 39 3.09 2.39 6.93
CA MET A 39 3.20 1.53 5.75
C MET A 39 3.83 0.17 6.10
N GLU A 40 4.93 0.17 6.87
CA GLU A 40 5.61 -1.04 7.32
C GLU A 40 4.70 -1.91 8.20
N ASP A 41 3.98 -1.29 9.15
CA ASP A 41 2.99 -1.98 10.00
C ASP A 41 1.87 -2.61 9.17
N ALA A 42 1.37 -1.91 8.15
CA ALA A 42 0.35 -2.43 7.26
C ALA A 42 0.86 -3.60 6.40
N PHE A 43 2.12 -3.52 5.93
CA PHE A 43 2.78 -4.57 5.18
C PHE A 43 2.98 -5.84 6.01
N GLU A 44 3.61 -5.73 7.18
CA GLU A 44 3.83 -6.86 8.10
C GLU A 44 2.51 -7.45 8.63
N GLY A 45 1.49 -6.61 8.80
CA GLY A 45 0.16 -7.00 9.24
C GLY A 45 -0.73 -7.63 8.17
N CYS A 46 -0.29 -7.68 6.90
CA CYS A 46 -1.09 -8.21 5.80
C CYS A 46 -1.05 -9.75 5.79
N PRO A 47 -2.17 -10.46 6.09
CA PRO A 47 -2.15 -11.92 6.23
C PRO A 47 -1.98 -12.68 4.90
N THR A 48 -2.08 -11.98 3.77
CA THR A 48 -2.04 -12.54 2.42
C THR A 48 -0.87 -12.01 1.60
N ASP A 49 0.08 -11.30 2.24
CA ASP A 49 1.26 -10.71 1.60
C ASP A 49 0.90 -9.89 0.34
N SER A 50 -0.26 -9.24 0.37
CA SER A 50 -0.83 -8.54 -0.80
C SER A 50 -0.35 -7.08 -0.90
N ILE A 51 0.14 -6.50 0.19
CA ILE A 51 0.83 -5.21 0.16
C ILE A 51 2.26 -5.43 -0.34
N LYS A 52 2.73 -4.52 -1.20
CA LYS A 52 4.06 -4.56 -1.81
C LYS A 52 4.77 -3.25 -1.52
N ILE A 53 6.07 -3.33 -1.24
CA ILE A 53 6.95 -2.18 -0.98
C ILE A 53 8.17 -2.32 -1.89
N ALA A 54 8.60 -1.23 -2.49
CA ALA A 54 9.81 -1.14 -3.30
C ALA A 54 10.39 0.28 -3.25
N ASP A 55 11.70 0.40 -3.48
CA ASP A 55 12.39 1.69 -3.61
C ASP A 55 12.17 2.35 -4.99
N GLU A 56 11.55 1.64 -5.93
CA GLU A 56 11.22 2.10 -7.28
C GLU A 56 9.73 1.94 -7.58
N SER A 57 9.20 2.78 -8.48
CA SER A 57 7.80 2.74 -8.92
C SER A 57 7.36 1.36 -9.42
N PHE A 58 6.13 0.96 -9.11
CA PHE A 58 5.46 -0.23 -9.65
C PHE A 58 4.84 0.00 -11.03
N ASP A 59 4.63 1.27 -11.44
CA ASP A 59 4.01 1.66 -12.71
C ASP A 59 2.65 0.95 -13.00
N GLY A 60 1.89 0.67 -11.94
CA GLY A 60 0.60 -0.02 -11.98
C GLY A 60 0.66 -1.55 -11.98
N ASP A 61 1.86 -2.15 -11.92
CA ASP A 61 2.05 -3.60 -11.83
C ASP A 61 2.55 -4.01 -10.44
N ALA A 62 1.64 -4.54 -9.61
CA ALA A 62 1.95 -4.99 -8.26
C ALA A 62 2.99 -6.13 -8.21
N LEU A 63 3.22 -6.85 -9.31
CA LEU A 63 4.15 -7.99 -9.37
C LEU A 63 5.49 -7.64 -10.03
N LYS A 64 5.75 -6.35 -10.32
CA LYS A 64 6.93 -5.88 -11.06
C LYS A 64 8.28 -6.39 -10.50
N PHE A 65 8.36 -6.61 -9.19
CA PHE A 65 9.60 -6.99 -8.48
C PHE A 65 9.55 -8.40 -7.85
N GLU A 66 8.59 -9.24 -8.25
CA GLU A 66 8.49 -10.64 -7.80
C GLU A 66 9.32 -11.63 -8.65
#